data_AF-A0A968TI23-F1
#
_entry.id   AF-A0A968TI23-F1
#
_cell.length_a   1.000
_cell.length_b   1.000
_cell.length_c   1.000
_cell.angle_alpha   90.00
_cell.angle_beta   90.00
_cell.angle_gamma   90.00
#
_symmetry.space_group_name_H-M   'P 1'
#
loop_
_entity.id
_entity.type
_entity.pdbx_description
1 polymer ?
#
loop_
_entity_poly.entity_id
_entity_poly.type
_entity_poly.pdbx_seq_one_letter_code
_entity_poly.pdbx_strand_id
1 'polypeptide(L)' 'MMNHNGLTKLTNFLTELEKHKIKYTLAHYREKTIMVMVAIPGERWEIEFFHHWISGN' A
#
# COMPACT_ATOMS: atom_id res chain seq x y z
N MET A 1 -22.30 3.45 -3.70
CA MET A 1 -21.31 4.48 -3.29
C MET A 1 -20.00 3.77 -3.01
N MET A 2 -18.99 3.96 -3.85
CA MET A 2 -17.61 3.56 -3.51
C MET A 2 -17.10 4.59 -2.52
N ASN A 3 -16.91 4.20 -1.26
CA ASN A 3 -16.27 5.05 -0.27
C ASN A 3 -14.79 5.14 -0.64
N HIS A 4 -14.39 6.29 -1.18
CA HIS A 4 -13.01 6.67 -1.36
C HIS A 4 -12.40 6.96 0.02
N ASN A 5 -12.03 5.89 0.73
CA ASN A 5 -11.20 5.99 1.91
C ASN A 5 -9.86 5.33 1.55
N GLY A 6 -8.73 5.95 1.86
CA GLY A 6 -7.46 5.36 1.40
C GLY A 6 -7.02 4.16 2.22
N LEU A 7 -7.71 3.81 3.31
CA LEU A 7 -7.59 2.48 3.89
C LEU A 7 -8.07 1.42 2.90
N THR A 8 -9.18 1.63 2.21
CA THR A 8 -9.70 0.76 1.15
C THR A 8 -8.75 0.72 -0.04
N LYS A 9 -8.14 1.85 -0.41
CA LYS A 9 -7.12 1.88 -1.47
C LYS A 9 -5.90 1.04 -1.09
N LEU A 10 -5.42 1.17 0.16
CA LEU A 10 -4.32 0.36 0.67
C LEU A 10 -4.70 -1.12 0.71
N THR A 11 -5.82 -1.50 1.33
CA THR A 11 -6.22 -2.91 1.44
C THR A 11 -6.52 -3.54 0.08
N ASN A 12 -7.08 -2.80 -0.88
CA ASN A 12 -7.25 -3.27 -2.25
C ASN A 12 -5.89 -3.52 -2.91
N PHE A 13 -4.92 -2.60 -2.76
CA PHE A 13 -3.57 -2.80 -3.27
C PHE A 13 -2.92 -4.07 -2.68
N LEU A 14 -3.01 -4.25 -1.36
CA LEU A 14 -2.48 -5.46 -0.69
C LEU A 14 -3.20 -6.73 -1.17
N THR A 15 -4.52 -6.68 -1.35
CA THR A 15 -5.32 -7.79 -1.88
C THR A 15 -4.86 -8.20 -3.28
N GLU A 16 -4.53 -7.24 -4.15
CA GLU A 16 -4.00 -7.55 -5.48
C GLU A 16 -2.61 -8.20 -5.39
N LEU A 17 -1.72 -7.74 -4.51
CA LEU A 17 -0.44 -8.42 -4.28
C LEU A 17 -0.63 -9.87 -3.81
N GLU A 18 -1.58 -10.11 -2.91
CA GLU A 18 -1.91 -11.45 -2.40
C GLU A 18 -2.48 -12.36 -3.49
N LYS A 19 -3.40 -11.85 -4.32
CA LYS A 19 -3.94 -12.58 -5.48
C LYS A 19 -2.83 -13.04 -6.43
N HIS A 20 -1.80 -12.21 -6.61
CA HIS A 20 -0.64 -12.52 -7.44
C HIS A 20 0.48 -13.27 -6.69
N LYS A 21 0.29 -13.63 -5.41
CA LYS A 21 1.29 -14.28 -4.56
C LYS A 21 2.59 -13.50 -4.44
N ILE A 22 2.52 -12.17 -4.57
CA ILE A 22 3.66 -11.28 -4.46
C ILE A 22 3.91 -10.99 -2.97
N LYS A 23 5.13 -11.24 -2.51
CA LYS A 23 5.52 -10.98 -1.12
C LYS A 23 5.71 -9.49 -0.91
N TYR A 24 5.16 -8.99 0.20
CA TYR A 24 5.33 -7.62 0.64
C TYR A 24 5.55 -7.55 2.15
N THR A 25 6.10 -6.42 2.60
CA THR A 25 6.17 -6.05 4.01
C THR A 25 5.66 -4.63 4.19
N LEU A 26 5.06 -4.34 5.34
CA LEU A 26 4.61 -3.01 5.70
C LEU A 26 5.60 -2.36 6.66
N ALA A 27 5.90 -1.09 6.45
CA ALA A 27 6.76 -0.29 7.31
C ALA A 27 6.20 1.12 7.50
N HIS A 28 6.70 1.82 8.51
CA HIS A 28 6.50 3.26 8.69
C HIS A 28 7.87 3.89 8.92
N TYR A 29 8.23 4.88 8.09
CA TYR A 29 9.53 5.55 8.15
C TYR A 29 9.41 7.08 8.25
N ARG A 30 8.25 7.63 7.91
CA ARG A 30 7.95 9.06 7.98
C ARG A 30 6.62 9.27 8.68
N GLU A 31 6.43 10.47 9.21
CA GLU A 31 5.15 10.84 9.79
C GLU A 31 4.05 10.73 8.73
N LYS A 32 2.90 10.18 9.14
CA LYS A 32 1.67 10.15 8.33
C LYS A 32 1.81 9.39 7.00
N THR A 33 2.69 8.38 6.91
CA THR A 33 2.78 7.48 5.75
C THR A 33 2.81 6.01 6.15
N ILE A 34 2.34 5.15 5.24
CA ILE A 34 2.55 3.70 5.28
C ILE A 34 3.35 3.33 4.04
N MET A 35 4.46 2.62 4.22
CA MET A 35 5.26 2.08 3.12
C MET A 35 4.93 0.61 2.91
N VAL A 36 4.70 0.24 1.65
CA VAL A 36 4.63 -1.16 1.21
C VAL A 36 5.91 -1.46 0.44
N MET A 37 6.74 -2.34 1.01
CA MET A 37 7.94 -2.84 0.36
C MET A 37 7.63 -4.15 -0.34
N VAL A 38 7.74 -4.17 -1.66
CA VAL A 38 7.41 -5.32 -2.50
C VAL A 38 8.70 -5.96 -3.02
N ALA A 39 8.82 -7.27 -2.86
CA ALA A 39 9.98 -8.04 -3.33
C ALA A 39 9.59 -8.87 -4.56
N ILE A 40 10.17 -8.53 -5.71
CA ILE A 40 10.04 -9.30 -6.95
C ILE A 40 11.43 -9.69 -7.48
N PRO A 41 11.54 -10.68 -8.38
CA PRO A 41 12.85 -11.08 -8.91
C PRO A 41 13.58 -9.89 -9.56
N GLY A 42 14.75 -9.54 -9.03
CA GLY A 42 15.61 -8.48 -9.57
C GLY A 42 15.25 -7.06 -9.13
N GLU A 43 14.11 -6.85 -8.45
CA GLU A 43 13.69 -5.51 -8.04
C GLU A 43 13.10 -5.49 -6.63
N ARG A 44 13.26 -4.34 -5.97
CA ARG A 44 12.59 -4.01 -4.72
C ARG A 44 11.86 -2.70 -4.92
N TRP A 45 10.54 -2.75 -4.86
CA TRP A 45 9.71 -1.55 -4.99
C TRP A 45 9.33 -1.03 -3.61
N GLU A 46 9.37 0.28 -3.45
CA GLU A 46 8.93 0.98 -2.23
C GLU A 46 7.78 1.90 -2.62
N ILE A 47 6.57 1.55 -2.16
CA ILE A 47 5.34 2.28 -2.47
C ILE A 47 4.89 3.00 -1.20
N GLU A 48 4.79 4.33 -1.24
CA GLU A 48 4.41 5.15 -0.08
C GLU A 48 2.96 5.63 -0.20
N PHE A 49 2.13 5.29 0.80
CA PHE A 49 0.75 5.75 0.95
C PHE A 49 0.69 6.87 1.99
N PHE A 50 0.30 8.07 1.57
CA PHE A 50 0.23 9.24 2.44
C PHE A 50 -1.11 9.37 3.15
N HIS A 51 -1.13 9.94 4.36
CA HIS A 51 -2.36 10.15 5.13
C HIS A 51 -3.43 10.93 4.36
N HIS A 52 -3.07 11.92 3.53
CA HIS A 52 -4.04 12.64 2.71
C HIS A 52 -4.71 11.75 1.65
N TRP A 53 -4.06 10.65 1.24
CA TRP A 53 -4.69 9.59 0.45
C TRP A 53 -5.59 8.71 1.31
N ILE A 54 -5.16 8.41 2.56
CA ILE A 54 -5.86 7.56 3.53
C ILE A 54 -7.15 8.21 4.05
N SER A 55 -7.19 9.54 4.14
CA SER A 55 -8.31 10.33 4.63
C SER A 55 -9.13 11.05 3.55
N GLY A 56 -8.89 10.80 2.26
CA GLY A 56 -9.47 11.60 1.18
C GLY A 56 -10.56 10.90 0.37
N ASN A 57 -11.72 11.57 0.29
CA ASN A 57 -12.74 11.56 -0.77
C ASN A 57 -12.28 11.11 -2.17
#